data_AF-A0A318QK67-F1
#
_entry.id   AF-A0A318QK67-F1
#
_cell.length_a   1.000
_cell.length_b   1.000
_cell.length_c   1.000
_cell.angle_alpha   90.00
_cell.angle_beta   90.00
_cell.angle_gamma   90.00
#
_symmetry.space_group_name_H-M   'P 1'
#
loop_
_entity.id
_entity.type
_entity.pdbx_description
1 polymer ?
#
loop_
_entity_poly.entity_id
_entity_poly.type
_entity_poly.pdbx_seq_one_letter_code
_entity_poly.pdbx_strand_id
1 'polypeptide(L)'
;MNTTAKLGGLGAVIALLLTEVPEQYAFYVALFIIACGAVTALVPPPHAGSRWAVAYQVMTTIGLNIGWAENHFKPGQSGVRVPLADKPAARQAVQAAGIPVLNRRGAPEPAATD
;
A
#
# COMPACT_ATOMS: atom_id res chain seq x y z
N MET A 1 26.27 15.49 6.18
CA MET A 1 24.99 15.39 6.90
C MET A 1 23.81 15.76 5.97
N ASN A 2 23.72 15.20 4.75
CA ASN A 2 22.88 15.83 3.71
C ASN A 2 22.03 14.83 2.89
N THR A 3 22.27 13.52 2.97
CA THR A 3 21.56 12.52 2.14
C THR A 3 20.33 11.99 2.86
N THR A 4 20.44 11.68 4.15
CA THR A 4 19.33 11.17 4.97
C THR A 4 18.20 12.20 5.13
N ALA A 5 18.55 13.49 5.30
CA ALA A 5 17.57 14.58 5.36
C ALA A 5 16.86 14.82 4.02
N LYS A 6 17.57 14.66 2.88
CA LYS A 6 16.98 14.75 1.54
C LYS A 6 16.04 13.59 1.23
N LEU A 7 16.39 12.38 1.64
CA LEU A 7 15.54 11.19 1.50
C LEU A 7 14.30 11.29 2.40
N GLY A 8 14.45 11.76 3.64
CA GLY A 8 13.32 12.03 4.54
C GLY A 8 12.37 13.10 4.00
N GLY A 9 12.91 14.19 3.44
CA GLY A 9 12.12 15.26 2.82
C GLY A 9 11.36 14.80 1.56
N LEU A 10 12.02 14.04 0.67
CA LEU A 10 11.39 13.51 -0.54
C LEU A 10 10.27 12.50 -0.23
N GLY A 11 10.48 11.62 0.75
CA GLY A 11 9.44 10.68 1.19
C GLY A 11 8.19 11.39 1.73
N ALA A 12 8.37 12.45 2.53
CA ALA A 12 7.26 13.25 3.06
C ALA A 12 6.49 13.98 1.95
N VAL A 13 7.18 14.50 0.93
CA VAL A 13 6.53 15.14 -0.23
C VAL A 13 5.70 14.14 -1.03
N ILE A 14 6.22 12.92 -1.26
CA ILE A 14 5.45 11.89 -1.97
C ILE A 14 4.20 11.51 -1.15
N ALA A 15 4.32 11.32 0.16
CA ALA A 15 3.18 11.02 1.01
C ALA A 15 2.09 12.11 0.95
N LEU A 16 2.48 13.40 0.93
CA LEU A 16 1.55 14.53 0.77
C LEU A 16 0.92 14.56 -0.63
N LEU A 17 1.65 14.22 -1.69
CA LEU A 17 1.07 14.16 -3.03
C LEU A 17 0.07 13.00 -3.16
N LEU A 18 0.29 11.90 -2.45
CA LEU A 18 -0.62 10.75 -2.44
C LEU A 18 -1.95 11.02 -1.74
N THR A 19 -2.05 12.03 -0.86
CA THR A 19 -3.35 12.42 -0.27
C THR A 19 -4.23 13.19 -1.23
N GLU A 20 -3.64 13.84 -2.23
CA GLU A 20 -4.36 14.62 -3.25
C GLU A 20 -4.74 13.77 -4.48
N VAL A 21 -4.44 12.46 -4.48
CA VAL A 21 -4.76 11.58 -5.60
C VAL A 21 -6.26 11.30 -5.62
N PRO A 22 -6.99 11.66 -6.69
CA PRO A 22 -8.41 11.32 -6.82
C PRO A 22 -8.60 9.80 -6.91
N GLU A 23 -9.67 9.28 -6.30
CA GLU A 23 -9.95 7.83 -6.26
C GLU A 23 -9.95 7.17 -7.64
N GLN A 24 -10.45 7.86 -8.67
CA GLN A 24 -10.47 7.38 -10.06
C GLN A 24 -9.07 7.04 -10.63
N TYR A 25 -8.01 7.61 -10.06
CA TYR A 25 -6.63 7.34 -10.46
C TYR A 25 -5.84 6.51 -9.44
N ALA A 26 -6.40 6.25 -8.25
CA ALA A 26 -5.71 5.58 -7.16
C ALA A 26 -5.18 4.20 -7.57
N PHE A 27 -5.92 3.45 -8.40
CA PHE A 27 -5.49 2.17 -8.93
C PHE A 27 -4.23 2.27 -9.80
N TYR A 28 -4.17 3.23 -10.72
CA TYR A 28 -3.01 3.43 -11.60
C TYR A 28 -1.78 3.89 -10.82
N VAL A 29 -1.98 4.76 -9.84
CA VAL A 29 -0.90 5.23 -8.96
C VAL A 29 -0.39 4.08 -8.08
N ALA A 30 -1.28 3.25 -7.53
CA ALA A 30 -0.91 2.07 -6.77
C ALA A 30 -0.10 1.09 -7.62
N LEU A 31 -0.53 0.81 -8.85
CA LEU A 31 0.21 -0.01 -9.81
C LEU A 31 1.61 0.55 -10.09
N PHE A 32 1.73 1.86 -10.30
CA PHE A 32 3.01 2.52 -10.55
C PHE A 32 3.96 2.40 -9.35
N ILE A 33 3.48 2.61 -8.13
CA ILE A 33 4.27 2.44 -6.90
C ILE A 33 4.78 1.00 -6.77
N ILE A 34 3.91 0.02 -6.99
CA ILE A 34 4.26 -1.41 -6.93
C ILE A 34 5.30 -1.74 -8.01
N ALA A 35 5.14 -1.22 -9.23
CA ALA A 35 6.10 -1.41 -10.31
C ALA A 35 7.48 -0.83 -9.96
N CYS A 36 7.55 0.38 -9.41
CA CYS A 36 8.80 0.97 -8.93
C CYS A 36 9.45 0.10 -7.83
N GLY A 37 8.66 -0.38 -6.86
CA GLY A 37 9.13 -1.30 -5.83
C GLY A 37 9.71 -2.59 -6.42
N ALA A 38 8.98 -3.23 -7.34
CA ALA A 38 9.42 -4.45 -8.02
C ALA A 38 10.71 -4.25 -8.81
N VAL A 39 10.83 -3.15 -9.56
CA VAL A 39 12.06 -2.84 -10.31
C VAL A 39 13.24 -2.65 -9.34
N THR A 40 13.05 -1.97 -8.20
CA THR A 40 14.14 -1.78 -7.23
C THR A 40 14.56 -3.07 -6.52
N ALA A 41 13.64 -4.03 -6.38
CA ALA A 41 13.95 -5.35 -5.83
C ALA A 41 14.73 -6.23 -6.84
N LEU A 42 14.47 -6.07 -8.14
CA LEU A 42 15.09 -6.86 -9.21
C LEU A 42 16.40 -6.26 -9.74
N VAL A 43 16.50 -4.93 -9.73
CA VAL A 43 17.63 -4.21 -10.33
C VAL A 43 18.58 -3.74 -9.22
N PRO A 44 19.85 -4.18 -9.21
CA PRO A 44 20.81 -3.74 -8.23
C PRO A 44 21.07 -2.23 -8.34
N PRO A 45 21.38 -1.56 -7.21
CA PRO A 45 21.61 -0.12 -7.21
C PRO A 45 22.83 0.24 -8.07
N PRO A 46 22.75 1.34 -8.85
CA PRO A 46 23.84 1.80 -9.69
C PRO A 46 25.00 2.33 -8.83
N HIS A 47 26.20 2.39 -9.42
CA HIS A 47 27.39 2.88 -8.74
C HIS A 47 27.22 4.33 -8.25
N ALA A 48 27.78 4.67 -7.08
CA ALA A 48 27.52 5.94 -6.38
C ALA A 48 27.96 7.20 -7.17
N GLY A 49 28.93 7.07 -8.09
CA GLY A 49 29.34 8.15 -9.00
C GLY A 49 28.48 8.29 -10.26
N SER A 50 27.51 7.41 -10.48
CA SER A 50 26.69 7.39 -11.68
C SER A 50 25.56 8.42 -11.60
N ARG A 51 25.31 9.12 -12.71
CA ARG A 51 24.13 10.00 -12.86
C ARG A 51 22.81 9.25 -12.69
N TRP A 52 22.81 7.93 -12.87
CA TRP A 52 21.67 7.05 -12.64
C TRP A 52 21.32 6.83 -11.16
N ALA A 53 22.22 7.17 -10.23
CA ALA A 53 21.96 7.03 -8.80
C ALA A 53 20.79 7.90 -8.34
N VAL A 54 20.63 9.10 -8.92
CA VAL A 54 19.52 10.00 -8.60
C VAL A 54 18.19 9.42 -9.10
N ALA A 55 18.15 8.93 -10.34
CA ALA A 55 16.94 8.32 -10.90
C ALA A 55 16.53 7.06 -10.12
N TYR A 56 17.51 6.23 -9.75
CA TYR A 56 17.28 5.05 -8.93
C TYR A 56 16.74 5.43 -7.55
N GLN A 57 17.29 6.46 -6.89
CA GLN A 57 16.80 6.95 -5.60
C GLN A 57 15.34 7.45 -5.69
N VAL A 58 14.97 8.19 -6.74
CA VAL A 58 13.59 8.62 -6.94
C VAL A 58 12.66 7.41 -7.07
N MET A 59 13.04 6.43 -7.89
CA MET A 59 12.28 5.19 -8.05
C MET A 59 12.13 4.41 -6.73
N THR A 60 13.21 4.27 -5.95
CA THR A 60 13.17 3.65 -4.62
C THR A 60 12.26 4.41 -3.67
N THR A 61 12.34 5.75 -3.64
CA THR A 61 11.51 6.56 -2.75
C THR A 61 10.03 6.41 -3.09
N ILE A 62 9.67 6.33 -4.38
CA ILE A 62 8.32 6.00 -4.81
C ILE A 62 7.93 4.60 -4.32
N GLY A 63 8.75 3.59 -4.58
CA GLY A 63 8.51 2.20 -4.18
C GLY A 63 8.36 1.99 -2.67
N LEU A 64 8.93 2.84 -1.82
CA LEU A 64 8.74 2.77 -0.36
C LEU A 64 7.29 3.08 0.08
N ASN A 65 6.44 3.58 -0.80
CA ASN A 65 5.03 3.87 -0.52
C ASN A 65 4.08 2.68 -0.78
N ILE A 66 4.60 1.44 -0.84
CA ILE A 66 3.80 0.22 -1.05
C ILE A 66 2.63 0.11 -0.05
N GLY A 67 2.81 0.54 1.21
CA GLY A 67 1.73 0.50 2.20
C GLY A 67 0.50 1.34 1.81
N TRP A 68 0.68 2.48 1.13
CA TRP A 68 -0.43 3.24 0.56
C TRP A 68 -1.03 2.51 -0.64
N ALA A 69 -0.19 1.96 -1.52
CA ALA A 69 -0.62 1.26 -2.73
C ALA A 69 -1.43 -0.01 -2.43
N GLU A 70 -1.04 -0.81 -1.43
CA GLU A 70 -1.76 -2.02 -1.02
C GLU A 70 -3.20 -1.72 -0.57
N ASN A 71 -3.41 -0.58 0.09
CA ASN A 71 -4.73 -0.16 0.53
C ASN A 71 -5.63 0.25 -0.64
N HIS A 72 -5.05 0.78 -1.72
CA HIS A 72 -5.79 1.27 -2.90
C HIS A 72 -5.85 0.27 -4.06
N PHE A 73 -5.04 -0.80 -4.03
CA PHE A 73 -5.07 -1.87 -5.03
C PHE A 73 -6.37 -2.71 -4.97
N LYS A 74 -7.18 -2.53 -3.93
CA LYS A 74 -8.51 -3.14 -3.79
C LYS A 74 -9.60 -2.09 -3.95
N PRO A 75 -9.88 -1.60 -5.18
CA PRO A 75 -10.90 -0.59 -5.40
C PRO A 75 -12.25 -1.07 -4.82
N GLY A 76 -12.81 -0.26 -3.90
CA GLY A 76 -14.08 -0.56 -3.23
C GLY A 76 -14.03 -1.53 -2.05
N GLN A 77 -12.86 -1.99 -1.59
CA GLN A 77 -12.74 -2.86 -0.42
C GLN A 77 -11.74 -2.31 0.60
N SER A 78 -12.21 -1.92 1.78
CA SER A 78 -11.38 -1.54 2.92
C SER A 78 -11.32 -2.66 3.97
N GLY A 79 -10.13 -3.02 4.44
CA GLY A 79 -9.95 -4.01 5.51
C GLY A 79 -9.69 -3.35 6.86
N VAL A 80 -10.53 -3.62 7.87
CA VAL A 80 -10.25 -3.25 9.27
C VAL A 80 -9.38 -4.34 9.89
N ARG A 81 -8.20 -3.97 10.39
CA ARG A 81 -7.33 -4.90 11.12
C ARG A 81 -7.71 -4.93 12.60
N VAL A 82 -7.87 -6.13 13.14
CA VAL A 82 -8.12 -6.39 14.57
C VAL A 82 -7.07 -7.35 15.11
N PRO A 83 -6.75 -7.32 16.42
CA PRO A 83 -5.92 -8.35 17.05
C PRO A 83 -6.45 -9.75 16.76
N LEU A 84 -5.55 -10.73 16.63
CA LEU A 84 -5.92 -12.11 16.30
C LEU A 84 -6.88 -12.73 17.33
N ALA A 85 -6.70 -12.37 18.61
CA ALA A 85 -7.57 -12.80 19.70
C ALA A 85 -9.02 -12.30 19.52
N ASP A 86 -9.18 -11.10 18.95
CA ASP A 86 -10.48 -10.44 18.82
C ASP A 86 -11.20 -10.79 17.51
N LYS A 87 -10.57 -11.62 16.65
CA LYS A 87 -11.12 -12.01 15.35
C LYS A 87 -12.53 -12.60 15.44
N PRO A 88 -12.88 -13.49 16.40
CA PRO A 88 -14.24 -14.03 16.52
C PRO A 88 -15.26 -12.94 16.89
N ALA A 89 -14.91 -12.10 17.87
CA ALA A 89 -15.77 -11.00 18.33
C ALA A 89 -15.99 -9.95 17.24
N ALA A 90 -14.93 -9.58 16.51
CA ALA A 90 -15.02 -8.65 15.38
C ALA A 90 -15.89 -9.20 14.25
N ARG A 91 -15.79 -10.50 13.93
CA ARG A 91 -16.66 -11.17 12.94
C ARG A 91 -18.13 -11.12 13.35
N GLN A 92 -18.42 -11.44 14.61
CA GLN A 92 -19.78 -11.37 15.15
C GLN A 92 -20.32 -9.94 15.11
N ALA A 93 -19.52 -8.95 15.47
CA ALA A 93 -19.92 -7.54 15.45
C ALA A 93 -20.27 -7.04 14.05
N VAL A 94 -19.48 -7.36 13.03
CA VAL A 94 -19.79 -6.96 11.64
C VAL A 94 -20.99 -7.72 11.08
N GLN A 95 -21.16 -9.00 11.42
CA GLN A 95 -22.34 -9.79 11.05
C GLN A 95 -23.61 -9.24 11.71
N ALA A 96 -23.56 -8.88 12.99
CA ALA A 96 -24.67 -8.25 13.71
C ALA A 96 -25.06 -6.89 13.12
N ALA A 97 -24.10 -6.17 12.53
CA ALA A 97 -24.33 -4.94 11.79
C ALA A 97 -24.81 -5.17 10.34
N GLY A 98 -25.02 -6.42 9.91
CA GLY A 98 -25.46 -6.77 8.56
C GLY A 98 -24.36 -6.64 7.49
N ILE A 99 -23.10 -6.52 7.88
CA ILE A 99 -21.96 -6.38 6.97
C ILE A 99 -21.40 -7.78 6.65
N PRO A 100 -21.37 -8.20 5.36
CA PRO A 100 -20.87 -9.52 5.00
C PRO A 100 -19.35 -9.62 5.23
N VAL A 101 -18.92 -10.66 5.94
CA VAL A 101 -17.51 -11.02 6.06
C VAL A 101 -17.06 -11.63 4.74
N LEU A 102 -16.06 -11.04 4.08
CA LEU A 102 -15.58 -11.53 2.79
C LEU A 102 -14.53 -12.64 2.98
N ASN A 103 -14.60 -13.66 2.14
CA ASN A 103 -13.59 -14.71 2.02
C ASN A 103 -12.37 -14.23 1.20
N ARG A 104 -11.34 -15.08 1.05
CA ARG A 104 -10.12 -14.74 0.29
C ARG A 104 -10.36 -14.38 -1.19
N ARG A 105 -11.52 -14.75 -1.75
CA ARG A 105 -11.93 -14.44 -3.13
C ARG A 105 -12.81 -13.19 -3.21
N GLY A 106 -13.01 -12.48 -2.10
CA GLY A 106 -13.86 -11.30 -2.03
C GLY A 106 -15.36 -11.59 -2.06
N ALA A 107 -15.78 -12.85 -1.94
CA ALA A 107 -17.19 -13.23 -1.86
C ALA A 107 -17.65 -13.35 -0.39
N PRO A 108 -18.94 -13.11 -0.08
CA PRO A 108 -19.45 -13.33 1.27
C PRO A 108 -19.14 -14.75 1.76
N GLU A 109 -18.58 -14.87 2.97
CA GLU A 109 -18.39 -16.14 3.65
C GLU A 109 -19.78 -16.67 4.02
N PRO A 110 -20.11 -17.94 3.70
CA PRO A 110 -21.38 -18.52 4.12
C PRO A 110 -21.48 -18.42 5.65
N ALA A 111 -22.63 -17.94 6.14
CA ALA A 111 -22.87 -17.84 7.56
C ALA A 111 -22.59 -19.21 8.21
N ALA A 112 -21.78 -19.22 9.26
CA ALA A 112 -21.58 -20.44 10.03
C ALA A 112 -22.94 -20.80 10.66
N THR A 113 -23.65 -21.76 10.06
CA THR A 113 -24.74 -22.47 10.72
C THR A 113 -24.11 -23.36 11.77
N ASP A 114 -24.40 -23.05 13.03
CA ASP A 114 -24.18 -23.93 14.19
C ASP A 114 -24.94 -25.27 14.02
#